data_AF-A0A4G4SQ09-F1
#
_entry.id   AF-A0A4G4SQ09-F1
#
_cell.length_a   1.000
_cell.length_b   1.000
_cell.length_c   1.000
_cell.angle_alpha   90.00
_cell.angle_beta   90.00
_cell.angle_gamma   90.00
#
_symmetry.space_group_name_H-M   'P 1'
#
loop_
_entity.id
_entity.type
_entity.pdbx_description
1 polymer ?
#
loop_
_entity_poly.entity_id
_entity_poly.type
_entity_poly.pdbx_seq_one_letter_code
_entity_poly.pdbx_strand_id
1 'polypeptide(L)'
;MDLLEKECLKCDKNFQQGDIWNYYYLSDKVPAQGWKIHISSQIKDAVNIFKIVYKLSQLNNCSFKVVKNLEELKKINSPREMSPTANKFITLYPKSESEAKSMICNLTNRLSEFKAPKILSDYQCGMHSPVHYRYGAFLKKQAYDEKNKKVIYLLLDEKRKNYVEDKRQNFPSLPSWKMDLFSEEEKRIYFQTTCEVSSKDSAINKYKIEKIIKRSNKGNVYRAIRKSDGQKVIIKQSRPFVNYDAEGEWTALDDIKNEAYMLKKLADKSYTTNLTDEFYIVDDYFLVQEQVDGLNFEEFIRETEHSLNIREKTLDNIVNIVSDIHKLGI
;
A
#
# COMPACT_ATOMS: atom_id res chain seq x y z
N MET A 1 2.11 5.29 26.98
CA MET A 1 1.46 4.08 26.46
C MET A 1 0.52 4.52 25.37
N ASP A 2 0.73 3.94 24.19
CA ASP A 2 0.03 4.25 22.95
C ASP A 2 -1.49 3.94 23.05
N LEU A 3 -2.34 4.63 22.30
CA LEU A 3 -3.81 4.44 22.41
C LEU A 3 -4.25 3.04 21.98
N LEU A 4 -3.66 2.50 20.92
CA LEU A 4 -3.97 1.14 20.45
C LEU A 4 -3.43 0.10 21.43
N GLU A 5 -2.22 0.30 21.95
CA GLU A 5 -1.62 -0.56 22.98
C GLU A 5 -2.49 -0.64 24.24
N LYS A 6 -2.97 0.52 24.74
CA LYS A 6 -3.92 0.58 25.87
C LYS A 6 -5.20 -0.20 25.59
N GLU A 7 -5.76 -0.07 24.39
CA GLU A 7 -7.00 -0.77 24.04
C GLU A 7 -6.77 -2.28 23.92
N CYS A 8 -5.64 -2.72 23.37
CA CYS A 8 -5.28 -4.15 23.32
C CYS A 8 -5.26 -4.75 24.73
N LEU A 9 -4.53 -4.11 25.66
CA LEU A 9 -4.42 -4.55 27.06
C LEU A 9 -5.75 -4.50 27.83
N LYS A 10 -6.67 -3.63 27.41
CA LYS A 10 -8.02 -3.53 27.98
C LYS A 10 -8.93 -4.65 27.49
N CYS A 11 -8.83 -5.02 26.21
CA CYS A 11 -9.65 -6.06 25.59
C CYS A 11 -9.24 -7.47 26.04
N ASP A 12 -7.93 -7.75 26.06
CA ASP A 12 -7.38 -9.03 26.51
C ASP A 12 -5.92 -8.85 26.94
N LYS A 13 -5.51 -9.55 28.00
CA LYS A 13 -4.11 -9.60 28.43
C LYS A 13 -3.40 -10.88 27.97
N ASN A 14 -4.15 -11.85 27.43
CA ASN A 14 -3.66 -13.17 27.05
C ASN A 14 -3.26 -13.27 25.57
N PHE A 15 -2.73 -12.18 24.99
CA PHE A 15 -2.12 -12.24 23.66
C PHE A 15 -0.63 -12.55 23.77
N GLN A 16 -0.08 -13.24 22.78
CA GLN A 16 1.36 -13.37 22.64
C GLN A 16 1.90 -12.13 21.92
N GLN A 17 2.81 -11.40 22.57
CA GLN A 17 3.49 -10.26 21.95
C GLN A 17 4.65 -10.73 21.09
N GLY A 18 4.72 -10.26 19.85
CA GLY A 18 5.86 -10.39 18.95
C GLY A 18 6.49 -9.03 18.65
N ASP A 19 7.39 -9.02 17.67
CA ASP A 19 8.15 -7.80 17.34
C ASP A 19 7.26 -6.67 16.79
N ILE A 20 6.42 -6.96 15.80
CA ILE A 20 5.47 -5.97 15.21
C ILE A 20 4.02 -6.25 15.64
N TRP A 21 3.72 -7.48 16.02
CA TRP A 21 2.34 -7.98 16.12
C TRP A 21 2.00 -8.49 17.52
N ASN A 22 0.77 -8.28 17.95
CA ASN A 22 0.13 -9.04 19.03
C ASN A 22 -0.72 -10.17 18.42
N TYR A 23 -0.58 -11.39 18.94
CA TYR A 23 -1.24 -12.59 18.44
C TYR A 23 -2.31 -13.09 19.43
N TYR A 24 -3.53 -13.26 18.94
CA TYR A 24 -4.67 -13.75 19.71
C TYR A 24 -5.05 -15.14 19.18
N TYR A 25 -4.80 -16.15 19.99
CA TYR A 25 -5.09 -17.56 19.68
C TYR A 25 -6.43 -17.94 20.30
N LEU A 26 -7.50 -17.88 19.51
CA LEU A 26 -8.86 -18.20 19.96
C LEU A 26 -9.26 -19.64 19.60
N SER A 27 -8.69 -20.17 18.51
CA SER A 27 -8.93 -21.53 18.05
C SER A 27 -7.64 -22.35 18.00
N ASP A 28 -7.70 -23.59 18.50
CA ASP A 28 -6.64 -24.58 18.38
C ASP A 28 -6.53 -25.19 16.97
N LYS A 29 -7.52 -24.93 16.10
CA LYS A 29 -7.64 -25.53 14.76
C LYS A 29 -7.42 -24.48 13.68
N VAL A 30 -6.25 -23.88 13.66
CA VAL A 30 -5.83 -22.97 12.59
C VAL A 30 -5.24 -23.80 11.43
N PRO A 31 -5.82 -23.76 10.21
CA PRO A 31 -5.32 -24.56 9.09
C PRO A 31 -3.93 -24.07 8.67
N ALA A 32 -3.17 -24.92 7.98
CA ALA A 32 -1.83 -24.54 7.49
C ALA A 32 -1.87 -23.48 6.38
N GLN A 33 -2.99 -23.40 5.65
CA GLN A 33 -3.25 -22.45 4.57
C GLN A 33 -4.76 -22.24 4.40
N GLY A 34 -5.16 -21.15 3.75
CA GLY A 34 -6.56 -20.85 3.51
C GLY A 34 -6.80 -19.41 3.08
N TRP A 35 -8.05 -18.97 3.17
CA TRP A 35 -8.41 -17.56 3.02
C TRP A 35 -8.12 -16.80 4.30
N LYS A 36 -7.26 -15.78 4.21
CA LYS A 36 -7.03 -14.81 5.27
C LYS A 36 -7.79 -13.54 4.98
N ILE A 37 -8.22 -12.89 6.03
CA ILE A 37 -8.83 -11.56 5.97
C ILE A 37 -7.80 -10.58 6.48
N HIS A 38 -7.49 -9.56 5.69
CA HIS A 38 -6.63 -8.46 6.12
C HIS A 38 -7.47 -7.20 6.26
N ILE A 39 -7.26 -6.48 7.35
CA ILE A 39 -7.88 -5.18 7.58
C ILE A 39 -6.78 -4.13 7.44
N SER A 40 -7.01 -3.12 6.62
CA SER A 40 -6.21 -1.89 6.62
C SER A 40 -6.90 -0.80 7.44
N SER A 41 -6.15 0.22 7.82
CA SER A 41 -6.68 1.33 8.63
C SER A 41 -5.88 2.58 8.38
N GLN A 42 -6.55 3.74 8.42
CA GLN A 42 -5.86 5.00 8.73
C GLN A 42 -5.49 5.01 10.23
N ILE A 43 -4.52 5.85 10.62
CA ILE A 43 -4.07 5.92 12.01
C ILE A 43 -5.21 6.32 12.95
N LYS A 44 -6.00 7.33 12.57
CA LYS A 44 -7.15 7.85 13.35
C LYS A 44 -8.26 6.82 13.64
N ASP A 45 -8.43 5.84 12.76
CA ASP A 45 -9.51 4.85 12.85
C ASP A 45 -9.10 3.55 13.56
N ALA A 46 -7.79 3.35 13.80
CA ALA A 46 -7.21 2.08 14.19
C ALA A 46 -7.82 1.49 15.47
N VAL A 47 -8.07 2.33 16.48
CA VAL A 47 -8.64 1.90 17.77
C VAL A 47 -10.09 1.43 17.61
N ASN A 48 -10.90 2.15 16.83
CA ASN A 48 -12.31 1.79 16.61
C ASN A 48 -12.44 0.53 15.76
N ILE A 49 -11.65 0.44 14.68
CA ILE A 49 -11.56 -0.77 13.85
C ILE A 49 -11.12 -1.97 14.69
N PHE A 50 -10.10 -1.82 15.53
CA PHE A 50 -9.65 -2.90 16.41
C PHE A 50 -10.78 -3.42 17.32
N LYS A 51 -11.53 -2.54 17.99
CA LYS A 51 -12.66 -2.94 18.85
C LYS A 51 -13.70 -3.78 18.11
N ILE A 52 -14.07 -3.35 16.91
CA ILE A 52 -15.06 -4.04 16.08
C ILE A 52 -14.54 -5.42 15.66
N VAL A 53 -13.30 -5.47 15.15
CA VAL A 53 -12.67 -6.71 14.68
C VAL A 53 -12.43 -7.68 15.83
N TYR A 54 -11.98 -7.19 16.99
CA TYR A 54 -11.80 -7.98 18.19
C TYR A 54 -13.10 -8.67 18.61
N LYS A 55 -14.19 -7.91 18.74
CA LYS A 55 -15.50 -8.44 19.13
C LYS A 55 -16.00 -9.50 18.14
N LEU A 56 -15.85 -9.27 16.84
CA LEU A 56 -16.25 -10.25 15.83
C LEU A 56 -15.37 -11.50 15.87
N SER A 57 -14.07 -11.36 16.10
CA SER A 57 -13.13 -12.48 16.20
C SER A 57 -13.48 -13.40 17.37
N GLN A 58 -13.83 -12.82 18.52
CA GLN A 58 -14.31 -13.56 19.70
C GLN A 58 -15.59 -14.35 19.40
N LEU A 59 -16.59 -13.70 18.77
CA LEU A 59 -17.86 -14.36 18.42
C LEU A 59 -17.70 -15.55 17.46
N ASN A 60 -16.69 -15.51 16.59
CA ASN A 60 -16.44 -16.57 15.61
C ASN A 60 -15.35 -17.55 16.04
N ASN A 61 -14.76 -17.36 17.23
CA ASN A 61 -13.56 -18.09 17.67
C ASN A 61 -12.43 -18.07 16.64
N CYS A 62 -12.20 -16.92 15.99
CA CYS A 62 -11.27 -16.77 14.89
C CYS A 62 -9.97 -16.13 15.38
N SER A 63 -8.87 -16.91 15.36
CA SER A 63 -7.55 -16.40 15.73
C SER A 63 -7.11 -15.28 14.78
N PHE A 64 -6.43 -14.27 15.31
CA PHE A 64 -5.99 -13.13 14.53
C PHE A 64 -4.70 -12.52 15.10
N LYS A 65 -4.06 -11.66 14.32
CA LYS A 65 -2.97 -10.80 14.79
C LYS A 65 -3.24 -9.35 14.44
N VAL A 66 -2.76 -8.44 15.26
CA VAL A 66 -2.89 -6.98 15.08
C VAL A 66 -1.54 -6.31 15.30
N VAL A 67 -1.28 -5.20 14.63
CA VAL A 67 -0.09 -4.37 14.90
C VAL A 67 -0.10 -3.92 16.37
N LYS A 68 1.06 -3.99 17.04
CA LYS A 68 1.13 -3.84 18.51
C LYS A 68 0.81 -2.43 19.04
N ASN A 69 1.03 -1.38 18.24
CA ASN A 69 0.80 0.02 18.61
C ASN A 69 0.73 0.93 17.37
N LEU A 70 0.32 2.19 17.54
CA LEU A 70 0.20 3.15 16.43
C LEU A 70 1.54 3.49 15.78
N GLU A 71 2.66 3.45 16.49
CA GLU A 71 3.99 3.71 15.92
C GLU A 71 4.40 2.65 14.88
N GLU A 72 4.17 1.37 15.16
CA GLU A 72 4.36 0.32 14.17
C GLU A 72 3.34 0.42 13.03
N LEU A 73 2.12 0.88 13.31
CA LEU A 73 1.10 1.07 12.27
C LEU A 73 1.53 2.17 11.29
N LYS A 74 2.09 3.29 11.78
CA LYS A 74 2.67 4.35 10.95
C LYS A 74 3.78 3.83 10.04
N LYS A 75 4.63 2.93 10.53
CA LYS A 75 5.70 2.32 9.72
C LYS A 75 5.11 1.50 8.56
N ILE A 76 4.16 0.61 8.84
CA ILE A 76 3.58 -0.23 7.78
C ILE A 76 2.65 0.56 6.84
N ASN A 77 2.09 1.68 7.27
CA ASN A 77 1.31 2.59 6.43
C ASN A 77 2.19 3.58 5.67
N SER A 78 3.49 3.65 5.97
CA SER A 78 4.39 4.64 5.40
C SER A 78 4.27 4.69 3.87
N PRO A 79 4.25 5.88 3.26
CA PRO A 79 4.33 6.05 1.82
C PRO A 79 5.49 5.29 1.16
N ARG A 80 6.57 5.09 1.91
CA ARG A 80 7.81 4.43 1.44
C ARG A 80 7.84 2.93 1.71
N GLU A 81 6.87 2.39 2.45
CA GLU A 81 6.80 0.96 2.75
C GLU A 81 6.64 0.16 1.44
N MET A 82 7.40 -0.92 1.32
CA MET A 82 7.41 -1.76 0.10
C MET A 82 7.30 -3.25 0.42
N SER A 83 7.35 -3.62 1.69
CA SER A 83 7.22 -5.00 2.12
C SER A 83 5.81 -5.53 1.87
N PRO A 84 5.64 -6.85 1.83
CA PRO A 84 4.32 -7.48 1.77
C PRO A 84 3.40 -7.19 2.97
N THR A 85 3.87 -6.42 3.97
CA THR A 85 3.09 -6.03 5.17
C THR A 85 2.44 -4.66 5.05
N ALA A 86 2.74 -3.90 3.98
CA ALA A 86 2.17 -2.57 3.75
C ALA A 86 0.65 -2.56 3.98
N ASN A 87 0.19 -1.63 4.82
CA ASN A 87 -1.21 -1.41 5.20
C ASN A 87 -1.94 -2.58 5.91
N LYS A 88 -1.28 -3.71 6.23
CA LYS A 88 -1.92 -4.87 6.87
C LYS A 88 -2.07 -4.69 8.38
N PHE A 89 -3.01 -3.86 8.82
CA PHE A 89 -3.23 -3.59 10.24
C PHE A 89 -3.65 -4.83 11.06
N ILE A 90 -4.66 -5.58 10.61
CA ILE A 90 -5.11 -6.82 11.28
C ILE A 90 -5.10 -7.96 10.26
N THR A 91 -4.78 -9.17 10.70
CA THR A 91 -4.92 -10.40 9.89
C THR A 91 -5.71 -11.44 10.67
N LEU A 92 -6.86 -11.86 10.13
CA LEU A 92 -7.67 -12.94 10.69
C LEU A 92 -7.43 -14.25 9.95
N TYR A 93 -7.55 -15.36 10.68
CA TYR A 93 -7.29 -16.72 10.20
C TYR A 93 -8.52 -17.64 10.34
N PRO A 94 -9.55 -17.45 9.49
CA PRO A 94 -10.70 -18.37 9.43
C PRO A 94 -10.28 -19.82 9.17
N LYS A 95 -11.00 -20.77 9.77
CA LYS A 95 -10.77 -22.22 9.65
C LYS A 95 -11.34 -22.84 8.37
N SER A 96 -12.28 -22.15 7.71
CA SER A 96 -12.94 -22.63 6.49
C SER A 96 -13.33 -21.50 5.54
N GLU A 97 -13.64 -21.84 4.29
CA GLU A 97 -14.09 -20.87 3.30
C GLU A 97 -15.45 -20.25 3.66
N SER A 98 -16.35 -21.05 4.22
CA SER A 98 -17.65 -20.58 4.69
C SER A 98 -17.52 -19.57 5.83
N GLU A 99 -16.62 -19.83 6.79
CA GLU A 99 -16.34 -18.90 7.88
C GLU A 99 -15.69 -17.62 7.33
N ALA A 100 -14.70 -17.74 6.43
CA ALA A 100 -14.07 -16.59 5.79
C ALA A 100 -15.11 -15.71 5.06
N LYS A 101 -15.99 -16.32 4.27
CA LYS A 101 -17.03 -15.63 3.51
C LYS A 101 -18.01 -14.88 4.43
N SER A 102 -18.50 -15.55 5.46
CA SER A 102 -19.40 -14.95 6.47
C SER A 102 -18.74 -13.77 7.18
N MET A 103 -17.50 -13.95 7.65
CA MET A 103 -16.75 -12.91 8.34
C MET A 103 -16.46 -11.71 7.43
N ILE A 104 -16.07 -11.92 6.17
CA ILE A 104 -15.82 -10.84 5.21
C ILE A 104 -17.08 -9.99 5.00
N CYS A 105 -18.24 -10.61 4.79
CA CYS A 105 -19.50 -9.87 4.63
C CYS A 105 -19.85 -9.08 5.90
N ASN A 106 -19.70 -9.70 7.08
CA ASN A 106 -20.00 -9.04 8.35
C ASN A 106 -19.06 -7.86 8.64
N LEU A 107 -17.76 -8.04 8.41
CA LEU A 107 -16.75 -7.00 8.54
C LEU A 107 -16.99 -5.86 7.57
N THR A 108 -17.29 -6.16 6.30
CA THR A 108 -17.53 -5.13 5.28
C THR A 108 -18.73 -4.27 5.67
N ASN A 109 -19.80 -4.86 6.19
CA ASN A 109 -20.95 -4.11 6.69
C ASN A 109 -20.61 -3.26 7.93
N ARG A 110 -19.96 -3.86 8.93
CA ARG A 110 -19.62 -3.18 10.21
C ARG A 110 -18.55 -2.11 10.09
N LEU A 111 -17.72 -2.17 9.05
CA LEU A 111 -16.64 -1.23 8.80
C LEU A 111 -16.94 -0.28 7.64
N SER A 112 -18.19 -0.21 7.19
CA SER A 112 -18.62 0.57 6.01
C SER A 112 -18.43 2.08 6.15
N GLU A 113 -18.42 2.60 7.38
CA GLU A 113 -18.15 4.02 7.69
C GLU A 113 -16.67 4.41 7.54
N PHE A 114 -15.75 3.44 7.59
CA PHE A 114 -14.32 3.68 7.54
C PHE A 114 -13.79 3.62 6.11
N LYS A 115 -12.77 4.42 5.83
CA LYS A 115 -12.00 4.42 4.58
C LYS A 115 -10.54 4.15 4.89
N ALA A 116 -9.89 3.32 4.08
CA ALA A 116 -8.55 2.85 4.39
C ALA A 116 -7.66 2.68 3.15
N PRO A 117 -6.32 2.73 3.32
CA PRO A 117 -5.40 2.50 2.21
C PRO A 117 -5.53 1.07 1.69
N LYS A 118 -5.33 0.91 0.38
CA LYS A 118 -5.44 -0.39 -0.29
C LYS A 118 -4.28 -1.31 0.05
N ILE A 119 -4.56 -2.59 0.27
CA ILE A 119 -3.55 -3.64 0.35
C ILE A 119 -3.36 -4.22 -1.06
N LEU A 120 -2.25 -3.88 -1.72
CA LEU A 120 -2.06 -4.19 -3.15
C LEU A 120 -2.09 -5.68 -3.47
N SER A 121 -1.64 -6.54 -2.55
CA SER A 121 -1.56 -7.99 -2.77
C SER A 121 -2.90 -8.74 -2.62
N ASP A 122 -3.99 -8.04 -2.29
CA ASP A 122 -5.22 -8.62 -1.76
C ASP A 122 -6.46 -8.07 -2.46
N TYR A 123 -7.52 -8.89 -2.56
CA TYR A 123 -8.81 -8.47 -3.09
C TYR A 123 -9.49 -7.53 -2.09
N GLN A 124 -9.82 -6.32 -2.51
CA GLN A 124 -10.48 -5.33 -1.66
C GLN A 124 -12.01 -5.48 -1.74
N CYS A 125 -12.67 -5.54 -0.60
CA CYS A 125 -14.12 -5.73 -0.47
C CYS A 125 -14.86 -4.40 -0.61
N GLY A 126 -14.80 -3.79 -1.79
CA GLY A 126 -15.47 -2.54 -2.13
C GLY A 126 -14.53 -1.34 -2.14
N MET A 127 -14.95 -0.24 -2.75
CA MET A 127 -14.09 0.94 -2.94
C MET A 127 -13.67 1.53 -1.59
N HIS A 128 -12.35 1.59 -1.36
CA HIS A 128 -11.72 2.11 -0.15
C HIS A 128 -12.09 1.37 1.14
N SER A 129 -12.63 0.16 1.02
CA SER A 129 -12.98 -0.68 2.16
C SER A 129 -11.72 -1.06 2.96
N PRO A 130 -11.79 -1.03 4.30
CA PRO A 130 -10.76 -1.63 5.16
C PRO A 130 -10.57 -3.12 4.92
N VAL A 131 -11.61 -3.81 4.45
CA VAL A 131 -11.65 -5.27 4.38
C VAL A 131 -11.03 -5.76 3.08
N HIS A 132 -10.05 -6.64 3.22
CA HIS A 132 -9.38 -7.30 2.10
C HIS A 132 -9.28 -8.80 2.38
N TYR A 133 -9.14 -9.60 1.33
CA TYR A 133 -8.92 -11.03 1.47
C TYR A 133 -7.93 -11.60 0.45
N ARG A 134 -7.28 -12.69 0.84
CA ARG A 134 -6.26 -13.38 0.05
C ARG A 134 -6.19 -14.85 0.43
N TYR A 135 -5.97 -15.72 -0.55
CA TYR A 135 -5.58 -17.11 -0.30
C TYR A 135 -4.06 -17.19 -0.06
N GLY A 136 -3.63 -17.85 1.02
CA GLY A 136 -2.20 -17.92 1.36
C GLY A 136 -1.87 -18.85 2.53
N ALA A 137 -0.57 -19.08 2.74
CA ALA A 137 -0.05 -19.95 3.79
C ALA A 137 -0.20 -19.30 5.17
N PHE A 138 -0.86 -19.94 6.12
CA PHE A 138 -1.07 -19.44 7.49
C PHE A 138 0.19 -19.63 8.33
N LEU A 139 0.76 -20.84 8.25
CA LEU A 139 2.02 -21.19 8.87
C LEU A 139 3.18 -20.82 7.95
N LYS A 140 4.29 -20.38 8.55
CA LYS A 140 5.52 -20.08 7.80
C LYS A 140 6.17 -21.40 7.36
N LYS A 141 5.75 -21.94 6.22
CA LYS A 141 6.50 -22.98 5.51
C LYS A 141 7.32 -22.35 4.41
N GLN A 142 8.63 -22.58 4.44
CA GLN A 142 9.60 -21.95 3.55
C GLN A 142 10.46 -22.99 2.85
N ALA A 143 10.97 -22.63 1.67
CA ALA A 143 12.03 -23.33 0.97
C ALA A 143 13.00 -22.32 0.36
N TYR A 144 14.21 -22.77 0.05
CA TYR A 144 15.16 -21.98 -0.72
C TYR A 144 15.00 -22.31 -2.20
N ASP A 145 14.71 -21.29 -3.01
CA ASP A 145 14.66 -21.37 -4.46
C ASP A 145 16.07 -21.10 -4.99
N GLU A 146 16.80 -22.16 -5.35
CA GLU A 146 18.17 -22.09 -5.86
C GLU A 146 18.28 -21.30 -7.16
N LYS A 147 17.26 -21.41 -8.03
CA LYS A 147 17.25 -20.75 -9.34
C LYS A 147 17.19 -19.23 -9.20
N ASN A 148 16.33 -18.74 -8.30
CA ASN A 148 16.15 -17.31 -8.06
C ASN A 148 16.93 -16.79 -6.84
N LYS A 149 17.73 -17.66 -6.20
CA LYS A 149 18.54 -17.37 -5.00
C LYS A 149 17.75 -16.65 -3.90
N LYS A 150 16.56 -17.15 -3.56
CA LYS A 150 15.66 -16.50 -2.59
C LYS A 150 14.93 -17.51 -1.71
N VAL A 151 14.57 -17.10 -0.51
CA VAL A 151 13.61 -17.85 0.32
C VAL A 151 12.20 -17.62 -0.20
N ILE A 152 11.47 -18.70 -0.47
CA ILE A 152 10.07 -18.69 -0.89
C ILE A 152 9.18 -19.25 0.21
N TYR A 153 7.93 -18.78 0.26
CA TYR A 153 6.87 -19.35 1.10
C TYR A 153 6.09 -20.36 0.30
N LEU A 154 5.55 -21.39 0.95
CA LEU A 154 4.94 -22.53 0.28
C LEU A 154 3.46 -22.71 0.62
N LEU A 155 2.68 -23.06 -0.40
CA LEU A 155 1.32 -23.60 -0.34
C LEU A 155 1.36 -25.07 -0.76
N LEU A 156 0.50 -25.90 -0.19
CA LEU A 156 0.24 -27.27 -0.62
C LEU A 156 -0.93 -27.26 -1.63
N ASP A 157 -0.71 -27.70 -2.86
CA ASP A 157 -1.80 -28.09 -3.75
C ASP A 157 -2.30 -29.46 -3.27
N GLU A 158 -3.42 -29.47 -2.54
CA GLU A 158 -3.95 -30.70 -1.92
C GLU A 158 -4.33 -31.76 -2.95
N LYS A 159 -4.76 -31.34 -4.15
CA LYS A 159 -5.16 -32.27 -5.22
C LYS A 159 -3.95 -32.96 -5.83
N ARG A 160 -2.88 -32.21 -6.08
CA ARG A 160 -1.65 -32.73 -6.69
C ARG A 160 -0.61 -33.20 -5.67
N LYS A 161 -0.84 -32.96 -4.38
CA LYS A 161 0.04 -33.29 -3.25
C LYS A 161 1.46 -32.75 -3.41
N ASN A 162 1.60 -31.55 -3.97
CA ASN A 162 2.90 -30.88 -4.16
C ASN A 162 2.91 -29.46 -3.59
N TYR A 163 4.09 -28.94 -3.29
CA TYR A 163 4.26 -27.58 -2.82
C TYR A 163 4.47 -26.61 -3.99
N VAL A 164 3.81 -25.46 -3.91
CA VAL A 164 3.92 -24.35 -4.86
C VAL A 164 4.24 -23.05 -4.10
N GLU A 165 4.90 -22.10 -4.77
CA GLU A 165 5.21 -20.80 -4.17
C GLU A 165 3.94 -20.00 -3.82
N ASP A 166 3.84 -19.54 -2.58
CA ASP A 166 2.89 -18.52 -2.11
C ASP A 166 3.28 -17.15 -2.66
N LYS A 167 2.98 -16.89 -3.93
CA LYS A 167 3.38 -15.66 -4.62
C LYS A 167 2.73 -14.44 -3.94
N ARG A 168 3.56 -13.46 -3.59
CA ARG A 168 3.16 -12.17 -3.01
C ARG A 168 3.48 -11.07 -4.00
N GLN A 169 2.51 -10.78 -4.85
CA GLN A 169 2.62 -9.77 -5.89
C GLN A 169 1.99 -8.45 -5.42
N ASN A 170 2.23 -7.37 -6.16
CA ASN A 170 1.62 -6.05 -5.90
C ASN A 170 0.24 -5.93 -6.57
N PHE A 171 -0.43 -7.07 -6.76
CA PHE A 171 -1.79 -7.22 -7.23
C PHE A 171 -2.34 -8.55 -6.70
N PRO A 172 -3.67 -8.72 -6.58
CA PRO A 172 -4.27 -9.97 -6.14
C PRO A 172 -3.97 -11.08 -7.14
N SER A 173 -3.53 -12.24 -6.63
CA SER A 173 -3.22 -13.40 -7.45
C SER A 173 -3.62 -14.68 -6.74
N LEU A 174 -4.18 -15.64 -7.47
CA LEU A 174 -4.54 -16.96 -6.96
C LEU A 174 -3.66 -18.06 -7.56
N PRO A 175 -3.36 -19.12 -6.81
CA PRO A 175 -2.83 -20.35 -7.39
C PRO A 175 -3.75 -20.87 -8.49
N SER A 176 -3.18 -21.48 -9.54
CA SER A 176 -3.94 -21.92 -10.73
C SER A 176 -5.06 -22.94 -10.43
N TRP A 177 -4.99 -23.63 -9.30
CA TRP A 177 -5.96 -24.65 -8.87
C TRP A 177 -7.07 -24.08 -7.97
N LYS A 178 -6.99 -22.80 -7.61
CA LYS A 178 -7.92 -22.15 -6.68
C LYS A 178 -8.80 -21.15 -7.42
N MET A 179 -10.11 -21.26 -7.19
CA MET A 179 -11.08 -20.26 -7.59
C MET A 179 -11.20 -19.15 -6.54
N ASP A 180 -11.66 -17.97 -6.97
CA ASP A 180 -11.97 -16.87 -6.05
C ASP A 180 -13.08 -17.28 -5.06
N LEU A 181 -13.03 -16.71 -3.86
CA LEU A 181 -13.99 -16.96 -2.78
C LEU A 181 -15.39 -16.39 -3.08
N PHE A 182 -15.43 -15.32 -3.88
CA PHE A 182 -16.65 -14.66 -4.33
C PHE A 182 -16.74 -14.68 -5.85
N SER A 183 -17.92 -15.01 -6.38
CA SER A 183 -18.21 -14.82 -7.80
C SER A 183 -18.29 -13.33 -8.16
N GLU A 184 -18.20 -13.00 -9.44
CA GLU A 184 -18.35 -11.61 -9.89
C GLU A 184 -19.74 -11.02 -9.57
N GLU A 185 -20.78 -11.85 -9.53
CA GLU A 185 -22.11 -11.44 -9.09
C GLU A 185 -22.15 -11.14 -7.59
N GLU A 186 -21.56 -12.01 -6.78
CA GLU A 186 -21.47 -11.79 -5.33
C GLU A 186 -20.65 -10.56 -4.99
N LYS A 187 -19.56 -10.27 -5.72
CA LYS A 187 -18.78 -9.05 -5.54
C LYS A 187 -19.61 -7.80 -5.83
N ARG A 188 -20.42 -7.80 -6.91
CA ARG A 188 -21.34 -6.69 -7.20
C ARG A 188 -22.36 -6.49 -6.08
N ILE A 189 -22.94 -7.58 -5.56
CA ILE A 189 -23.97 -7.53 -4.51
C ILE A 189 -23.39 -7.08 -3.17
N TYR A 190 -22.33 -7.74 -2.70
CA TYR A 190 -21.80 -7.53 -1.34
C TYR A 190 -20.84 -6.35 -1.23
N PHE A 191 -20.12 -6.02 -2.31
CA PHE A 191 -19.03 -5.05 -2.28
C PHE A 191 -19.28 -3.84 -3.18
N GLN A 192 -20.41 -3.81 -3.89
CA GLN A 192 -20.79 -2.72 -4.80
C GLN A 192 -19.68 -2.39 -5.81
N THR A 193 -18.93 -3.41 -6.25
CA THR A 193 -17.86 -3.22 -7.23
C THR A 193 -18.49 -2.79 -8.54
N THR A 194 -18.31 -1.52 -8.91
CA THR A 194 -18.75 -1.01 -10.22
C THR A 194 -17.94 -1.70 -11.32
N CYS A 195 -18.63 -2.13 -12.38
CA CYS A 195 -17.96 -2.61 -13.58
C CYS A 195 -16.99 -1.54 -14.11
N GLU A 196 -15.84 -2.02 -14.59
CA GLU A 196 -14.66 -1.32 -15.07
C GLU A 196 -14.92 0.11 -15.61
N VAL A 197 -14.16 1.09 -15.13
CA VAL A 197 -13.99 2.37 -15.82
C VAL A 197 -13.46 2.03 -17.21
N SER A 198 -14.25 2.35 -18.25
CA SER A 198 -13.88 2.14 -19.66
C SER A 198 -12.45 2.62 -19.90
N SER A 199 -11.56 1.67 -20.14
CA SER A 199 -10.12 1.90 -20.23
C SER A 199 -9.71 2.63 -21.50
N LYS A 200 -10.63 2.88 -22.44
CA LYS A 200 -10.32 3.50 -23.74
C LYS A 200 -9.99 4.99 -23.63
N ASP A 201 -10.64 5.73 -22.72
CA ASP A 201 -10.52 7.19 -22.63
C ASP A 201 -9.79 7.68 -21.36
N SER A 202 -9.11 6.80 -20.64
CA SER A 202 -8.34 7.21 -19.46
C SER A 202 -7.21 8.17 -19.84
N ALA A 203 -7.06 9.26 -19.09
CA ALA A 203 -6.04 10.30 -19.35
C ALA A 203 -4.60 9.74 -19.42
N ILE A 204 -4.33 8.61 -18.76
CA ILE A 204 -3.04 7.92 -18.83
C ILE A 204 -2.71 7.42 -20.25
N ASN A 205 -3.71 7.15 -21.08
CA ASN A 205 -3.52 6.68 -22.45
C ASN A 205 -2.90 7.74 -23.37
N LYS A 206 -2.87 9.01 -22.96
CA LYS A 206 -2.12 10.09 -23.63
C LYS A 206 -0.61 9.86 -23.57
N TYR A 207 -0.14 8.97 -22.70
CA TYR A 207 1.26 8.72 -22.44
C TYR A 207 1.63 7.27 -22.83
N LYS A 208 2.81 7.10 -23.44
CA LYS A 208 3.46 5.81 -23.62
C LYS A 208 4.38 5.57 -22.43
N ILE A 209 3.97 4.71 -21.50
CA ILE A 209 4.79 4.34 -20.35
C ILE A 209 6.00 3.53 -20.82
N GLU A 210 7.21 3.98 -20.51
CA GLU A 210 8.44 3.29 -20.85
C GLU A 210 8.86 2.32 -19.74
N LYS A 211 8.86 2.79 -18.49
CA LYS A 211 9.23 1.98 -17.32
C LYS A 211 8.71 2.58 -16.02
N ILE A 212 8.64 1.74 -15.00
CA ILE A 212 8.48 2.18 -13.61
C ILE A 212 9.89 2.49 -13.06
N ILE A 213 10.12 3.71 -12.62
CA ILE A 213 11.38 4.15 -12.00
C ILE A 213 11.37 3.82 -10.51
N LYS A 214 10.22 4.00 -9.85
CA LYS A 214 10.08 3.74 -8.41
C LYS A 214 8.72 3.12 -8.10
N ARG A 215 8.72 2.15 -7.18
CA ARG A 215 7.52 1.58 -6.57
C ARG A 215 7.49 1.96 -5.11
N SER A 216 6.31 2.26 -4.58
CA SER A 216 6.12 2.55 -3.17
C SER A 216 4.65 2.34 -2.77
N ASN A 217 4.37 2.31 -1.47
CA ASN A 217 3.01 2.21 -0.94
C ASN A 217 2.13 3.35 -1.46
N LYS A 218 2.64 4.60 -1.43
CA LYS A 218 1.86 5.75 -1.92
C LYS A 218 1.57 5.70 -3.41
N GLY A 219 2.45 5.10 -4.22
CA GLY A 219 2.29 5.15 -5.66
C GLY A 219 3.57 4.82 -6.41
N ASN A 220 3.43 4.67 -7.72
CA ASN A 220 4.55 4.45 -8.61
C ASN A 220 5.01 5.77 -9.25
N VAL A 221 6.29 5.81 -9.63
CA VAL A 221 6.85 6.86 -10.48
C VAL A 221 7.20 6.23 -11.81
N TYR A 222 6.72 6.80 -12.91
CA TYR A 222 6.87 6.28 -14.26
C TYR A 222 7.70 7.25 -15.10
N ARG A 223 8.53 6.67 -15.97
CA ARG A 223 9.04 7.38 -17.15
C ARG A 223 8.07 7.15 -18.29
N ALA A 224 7.70 8.21 -19.00
CA ALA A 224 6.80 8.10 -20.14
C ALA A 224 7.11 9.12 -21.23
N ILE A 225 6.52 8.90 -22.41
CA ILE A 225 6.54 9.84 -23.53
C ILE A 225 5.11 10.30 -23.79
N ARG A 226 4.88 11.62 -23.83
CA ARG A 226 3.59 12.19 -24.24
C ARG A 226 3.39 11.98 -25.73
N LYS A 227 2.26 11.37 -26.12
CA LYS A 227 2.02 10.95 -27.51
C LYS A 227 1.79 12.10 -28.49
N SER A 228 1.30 13.25 -28.01
CA SER A 228 0.93 14.39 -28.86
C SER A 228 2.13 15.06 -29.51
N ASP A 229 3.28 15.08 -28.85
CA ASP A 229 4.46 15.85 -29.26
C ASP A 229 5.80 15.16 -28.97
N GLY A 230 5.78 13.95 -28.40
CA GLY A 230 6.98 13.19 -28.09
C GLY A 230 7.75 13.67 -26.85
N GLN A 231 7.20 14.59 -26.05
CA GLN A 231 7.88 15.10 -24.86
C GLN A 231 8.10 13.98 -23.83
N LYS A 232 9.33 13.87 -23.28
CA LYS A 232 9.63 12.98 -22.16
C LYS A 232 9.12 13.55 -20.86
N VAL A 233 8.41 12.75 -20.08
CA VAL A 233 7.75 13.16 -18.84
C VAL A 233 7.98 12.15 -17.71
N ILE A 234 7.88 12.65 -16.48
CA ILE A 234 7.78 11.85 -15.27
C ILE A 234 6.33 11.91 -14.79
N ILE A 235 5.72 10.73 -14.60
CA ILE A 235 4.37 10.61 -14.05
C ILE A 235 4.49 10.06 -12.63
N LYS A 236 3.98 10.77 -11.64
CA LYS A 236 3.92 10.34 -10.25
C LYS A 236 2.48 10.01 -9.88
N GLN A 237 2.26 8.81 -9.35
CA GLN A 237 0.98 8.37 -8.82
C GLN A 237 0.94 8.61 -7.31
N SER A 238 -0.23 8.94 -6.78
CA SER A 238 -0.54 8.85 -5.35
C SER A 238 -1.89 8.17 -5.13
N ARG A 239 -1.93 7.25 -4.17
CA ARG A 239 -3.10 6.47 -3.76
C ARG A 239 -3.75 7.12 -2.56
N PRO A 240 -5.09 7.08 -2.47
CA PRO A 240 -5.80 7.70 -1.36
C PRO A 240 -5.53 6.96 -0.03
N PHE A 241 -5.71 7.69 1.07
CA PHE A 241 -5.64 7.20 2.46
C PHE A 241 -4.29 6.62 2.92
N VAL A 242 -3.24 6.67 2.10
CA VAL A 242 -1.88 6.33 2.53
C VAL A 242 -1.36 7.50 3.37
N ASN A 243 -1.21 7.29 4.68
CA ASN A 243 -0.73 8.31 5.61
C ASN A 243 0.28 7.74 6.61
N TYR A 244 1.08 8.64 7.18
CA TYR A 244 2.07 8.34 8.22
C TYR A 244 2.03 9.35 9.36
N ASP A 245 1.21 10.39 9.21
CA ASP A 245 0.92 11.37 10.22
C ASP A 245 0.10 10.74 11.37
N ALA A 246 0.39 11.19 12.59
CA ALA A 246 -0.25 10.72 13.81
C ALA A 246 -1.73 11.14 13.89
N GLU A 247 -2.05 12.32 13.36
CA GLU A 247 -3.41 12.87 13.37
C GLU A 247 -4.21 12.35 12.16
N GLY A 248 -3.50 11.96 11.09
CA GLY A 248 -4.12 11.44 9.87
C GLY A 248 -4.81 12.53 9.06
N GLU A 249 -4.38 13.78 9.27
CA GLU A 249 -4.87 14.98 8.57
C GLU A 249 -4.14 15.16 7.24
N TRP A 250 -2.88 14.72 7.17
CA TRP A 250 -2.06 14.82 5.96
C TRP A 250 -1.76 13.45 5.35
N THR A 251 -2.14 13.28 4.09
CA THR A 251 -1.97 12.03 3.33
C THR A 251 -0.95 12.18 2.21
N ALA A 252 -0.52 11.06 1.64
CA ALA A 252 0.30 11.07 0.44
C ALA A 252 -0.39 11.73 -0.76
N LEU A 253 -1.72 11.83 -0.75
CA LEU A 253 -2.49 12.55 -1.76
C LEU A 253 -2.29 14.07 -1.61
N ASP A 254 -2.22 14.56 -0.37
CA ASP A 254 -1.99 15.97 -0.07
C ASP A 254 -0.55 16.36 -0.42
N ASP A 255 0.43 15.49 -0.15
CA ASP A 255 1.83 15.66 -0.57
C ASP A 255 1.96 15.93 -2.08
N ILE A 256 1.33 15.10 -2.91
CA ILE A 256 1.47 15.21 -4.38
C ILE A 256 0.68 16.38 -4.95
N LYS A 257 -0.42 16.78 -4.31
CA LYS A 257 -1.18 17.98 -4.67
C LYS A 257 -0.43 19.25 -4.30
N ASN A 258 0.21 19.25 -3.13
CA ASN A 258 1.10 20.33 -2.74
C ASN A 258 2.29 20.43 -3.71
N GLU A 259 2.85 19.29 -4.14
CA GLU A 259 3.88 19.29 -5.19
C GLU A 259 3.36 19.92 -6.49
N ALA A 260 2.16 19.55 -6.96
CA ALA A 260 1.53 20.17 -8.13
C ALA A 260 1.37 21.69 -7.98
N TYR A 261 0.90 22.13 -6.81
CA TYR A 261 0.75 23.53 -6.47
C TYR A 261 2.08 24.28 -6.52
N MET A 262 3.15 23.71 -5.94
CA MET A 262 4.48 24.31 -5.93
C MET A 262 5.09 24.37 -7.33
N LEU A 263 4.92 23.35 -8.17
CA LEU A 263 5.37 23.37 -9.56
C LEU A 263 4.69 24.50 -10.37
N LYS A 264 3.41 24.78 -10.11
CA LYS A 264 2.71 25.93 -10.72
C LYS A 264 3.24 27.27 -10.19
N LYS A 265 3.45 27.38 -8.88
CA LYS A 265 3.90 28.60 -8.21
C LYS A 265 5.33 29.00 -8.61
N LEU A 266 6.17 28.02 -8.93
CA LEU A 266 7.58 28.21 -9.27
C LEU A 266 7.85 28.08 -10.79
N ALA A 267 6.81 28.09 -11.64
CA ALA A 267 6.96 27.81 -13.07
C ALA A 267 7.90 28.79 -13.82
N ASP A 268 8.12 30.00 -13.29
CA ASP A 268 9.03 31.01 -13.82
C ASP A 268 10.50 30.81 -13.39
N LYS A 269 10.77 29.85 -12.50
CA LYS A 269 12.10 29.57 -11.95
C LYS A 269 12.83 28.52 -12.78
N SER A 270 14.11 28.77 -13.03
CA SER A 270 14.98 27.89 -13.82
C SER A 270 15.37 26.58 -13.10
N TYR A 271 15.14 26.50 -11.79
CA TYR A 271 15.52 25.37 -10.95
C TYR A 271 14.37 24.40 -10.65
N THR A 272 13.20 24.60 -11.28
CA THR A 272 12.04 23.70 -11.17
C THR A 272 11.60 23.18 -12.52
N THR A 273 10.89 22.05 -12.53
CA THR A 273 10.35 21.44 -13.74
C THR A 273 8.97 21.98 -14.06
N ASN A 274 8.59 21.96 -15.33
CA ASN A 274 7.24 22.33 -15.72
C ASN A 274 6.21 21.26 -15.35
N LEU A 275 5.11 21.67 -14.72
CA LEU A 275 3.92 20.83 -14.62
C LEU A 275 3.29 20.71 -16.01
N THR A 276 3.05 19.47 -16.44
CA THR A 276 2.53 19.16 -17.76
C THR A 276 1.04 18.81 -17.74
N ASP A 277 0.60 18.07 -16.72
CA ASP A 277 -0.79 17.57 -16.60
C ASP A 277 -1.05 17.10 -15.17
N GLU A 278 -2.33 17.04 -14.78
CA GLU A 278 -2.77 16.44 -13.52
C GLU A 278 -4.17 15.84 -13.70
N PHE A 279 -4.39 14.62 -13.23
CA PHE A 279 -5.66 13.94 -13.41
C PHE A 279 -5.87 12.82 -12.39
N TYR A 280 -7.12 12.37 -12.30
CA TYR A 280 -7.49 11.18 -11.53
C TYR A 280 -7.75 9.98 -12.45
N ILE A 281 -7.41 8.79 -11.98
CA ILE A 281 -7.93 7.53 -12.51
C ILE A 281 -8.61 6.81 -11.36
N VAL A 282 -9.93 6.67 -11.44
CA VAL A 282 -10.76 6.35 -10.26
C VAL A 282 -10.46 7.42 -9.19
N ASP A 283 -9.78 7.08 -8.10
CA ASP A 283 -9.42 8.00 -7.01
C ASP A 283 -7.90 8.14 -6.82
N ASP A 284 -7.09 7.47 -7.67
CA ASP A 284 -5.65 7.67 -7.67
C ASP A 284 -5.32 8.97 -8.42
N TYR A 285 -4.49 9.82 -7.82
CA TYR A 285 -4.04 11.07 -8.42
C TYR A 285 -2.74 10.89 -9.16
N PHE A 286 -2.65 11.50 -10.34
CA PHE A 286 -1.48 11.48 -11.18
C PHE A 286 -1.00 12.90 -11.43
N LEU A 287 0.28 13.13 -11.17
CA LEU A 287 1.02 14.34 -11.49
C LEU A 287 1.95 14.05 -12.66
N VAL A 288 1.88 14.84 -13.73
CA VAL A 288 2.79 14.74 -14.86
C VAL A 288 3.68 15.97 -14.90
N GLN A 289 4.98 15.78 -14.85
CA GLN A 289 5.97 16.85 -14.97
C GLN A 289 6.96 16.54 -16.10
N GLU A 290 7.62 17.57 -16.59
CA GLU A 290 8.74 17.44 -17.52
C GLU A 290 9.84 16.54 -16.93
N GLN A 291 10.44 15.69 -17.78
CA GLN A 291 11.65 14.97 -17.41
C GLN A 291 12.86 15.89 -17.57
N VAL A 292 13.63 16.04 -16.49
CA VAL A 292 14.97 16.65 -16.54
C VAL A 292 16.00 15.57 -16.82
N ASP A 293 16.85 15.82 -17.81
CA ASP A 293 18.00 14.96 -18.09
C ASP A 293 19.13 15.29 -17.11
N GLY A 294 19.69 14.26 -16.48
CA GLY A 294 20.75 14.41 -15.48
C GLY A 294 20.79 13.25 -14.48
N LEU A 295 21.71 13.36 -13.52
CA LEU A 295 21.85 12.45 -12.40
C LEU A 295 21.01 12.94 -11.22
N ASN A 296 20.48 12.02 -10.43
CA ASN A 296 19.99 12.41 -9.11
C ASN A 296 21.18 12.75 -8.19
N PHE A 297 20.92 13.44 -7.08
CA PHE A 297 22.00 13.94 -6.20
C PHE A 297 22.90 12.82 -5.65
N GLU A 298 22.35 11.65 -5.31
CA GLU A 298 23.12 10.52 -4.81
C GLU A 298 24.06 9.95 -5.88
N GLU A 299 23.56 9.77 -7.11
CA GLU A 299 24.36 9.37 -8.26
C GLU A 299 25.46 10.39 -8.56
N PHE A 300 25.11 11.67 -8.56
CA PHE A 300 26.04 12.76 -8.80
C PHE A 300 27.18 12.77 -7.76
N ILE A 301 26.86 12.64 -6.47
CA ILE A 301 27.86 12.62 -5.41
C ILE A 301 28.78 11.40 -5.54
N ARG A 302 28.24 10.24 -5.90
CA ARG A 302 29.03 9.02 -6.15
C ARG A 302 29.97 9.17 -7.35
N GLU A 303 29.50 9.76 -8.44
CA GLU A 303 30.31 9.95 -9.65
C GLU A 303 31.36 11.06 -9.52
N THR A 304 31.15 12.01 -8.61
CA THR A 304 32.04 13.17 -8.39
C THR A 304 32.91 13.02 -7.14
N GLU A 305 33.09 11.80 -6.63
CA GLU A 305 33.71 11.54 -5.33
C GLU A 305 35.08 12.19 -5.11
N HIS A 306 35.86 12.32 -6.17
CA HIS A 306 37.21 12.87 -6.13
C HIS A 306 37.32 14.37 -6.49
N SER A 307 36.21 15.07 -6.72
CA SER A 307 36.22 16.48 -7.17
C SER A 307 35.56 17.43 -6.15
N LEU A 308 36.35 17.87 -5.16
CA LEU A 308 35.89 18.78 -4.10
C LEU A 308 35.29 20.09 -4.65
N ASN A 309 35.94 20.70 -5.65
CA ASN A 309 35.46 21.95 -6.26
C ASN A 309 34.08 21.83 -6.92
N ILE A 310 33.75 20.66 -7.48
CA ILE A 310 32.44 20.42 -8.08
C ILE A 310 31.37 20.33 -6.99
N ARG A 311 31.67 19.63 -5.88
CA ARG A 311 30.75 19.48 -4.75
C ARG A 311 30.45 20.80 -4.06
N GLU A 312 31.47 21.63 -3.81
CA GLU A 312 31.28 22.96 -3.21
C GLU A 312 30.34 23.83 -4.06
N LYS A 313 30.60 23.92 -5.37
CA LYS A 313 29.72 24.66 -6.30
C LYS A 313 28.29 24.14 -6.31
N THR A 314 28.10 22.83 -6.26
CA THR A 314 26.77 22.23 -6.19
C THR A 314 26.05 22.57 -4.89
N LEU A 315 26.77 22.57 -3.75
CA LEU A 315 26.21 22.95 -2.46
C LEU A 315 25.81 24.43 -2.46
N ASP A 316 26.66 25.33 -2.97
CA ASP A 316 26.35 26.76 -3.09
C ASP A 316 25.10 26.98 -3.94
N ASN A 317 24.97 26.25 -5.06
CA ASN A 317 23.77 26.30 -5.90
C ASN A 317 22.51 25.85 -5.13
N ILE A 318 22.58 24.77 -4.35
CA ILE A 318 21.45 24.30 -3.53
C ILE A 318 21.07 25.36 -2.49
N VAL A 319 22.05 25.93 -1.79
CA VAL A 319 21.82 26.99 -0.79
C VAL A 319 21.14 28.20 -1.42
N ASN A 320 21.61 28.63 -2.59
CA ASN A 320 21.01 29.75 -3.31
C ASN A 320 19.56 29.47 -3.72
N ILE A 321 19.26 28.27 -4.23
CA ILE A 321 17.90 27.85 -4.60
C ILE A 321 16.98 27.86 -3.38
N VAL A 322 17.41 27.25 -2.27
CA VAL A 322 16.63 27.20 -1.03
C VAL A 322 16.40 28.60 -0.46
N SER A 323 17.42 29.49 -0.52
CA SER A 323 17.26 30.87 -0.09
C SER A 323 16.26 31.64 -0.95
N ASP A 324 16.22 31.42 -2.27
CA ASP A 324 15.23 32.05 -3.15
C ASP A 324 13.81 31.55 -2.83
N ILE A 325 13.64 30.23 -2.61
CA ILE A 325 12.35 29.65 -2.20
C ILE A 325 11.85 30.26 -0.87
N HIS A 326 12.71 30.36 0.15
CA HIS A 326 12.32 30.96 1.43
C HIS A 326 11.92 32.44 1.30
N LYS A 327 12.56 33.22 0.41
CA LYS A 327 12.19 34.62 0.15
C LYS A 327 10.79 34.76 -0.45
N LEU A 328 10.27 33.71 -1.09
CA LEU A 328 8.92 33.64 -1.63
C LEU A 328 7.86 33.23 -0.59
N GLY A 329 8.28 32.99 0.67
CA GLY A 329 7.40 32.55 1.75
C GLY A 329 6.86 31.13 1.53
N ILE A 330 7.66 30.25 0.94
CA ILE A 330 7.36 28.85 0.68
C ILE A 330 8.21 27.97 1.61
#